data_AF-A0A3D0D9A2-F1
#
_entry.id   AF-A0A3D0D9A2-F1
#
_cell.length_a   1.000
_cell.length_b   1.000
_cell.length_c   1.000
_cell.angle_alpha   90.00
_cell.angle_beta   90.00
_cell.angle_gamma   90.00
#
_symmetry.space_group_name_H-M   'P 1'
#
loop_
_entity.id
_entity.type
_entity.pdbx_description
1 polymer ?
#
loop_
_entity_poly.entity_id
_entity_poly.type
_entity_poly.pdbx_seq_one_letter_code
_entity_poly.pdbx_strand_id
1 'polypeptide(L)'
;MTESTTPAATDPEAPRLLRPLDGELLVGNLGFAWSPVSPLPEGGRYELQLWPLSEAPRGIVQTAEAAWDGPLVLEPGIYNWRVRVLDAGGQPLAESEPFTFTWRP
;
A
#
# COMPACT_ATOMS: atom_id res chain seq x y z
N MET A 1 27.91 -30.13 16.31
CA MET A 1 27.88 -29.06 15.30
C MET A 1 26.45 -28.57 15.23
N THR A 2 26.15 -27.45 15.87
CA THR A 2 24.84 -26.79 15.79
C THR A 2 24.98 -25.63 14.83
N GLU A 3 24.61 -25.83 13.57
CA GLU A 3 24.44 -24.72 12.64
C GLU A 3 23.13 -24.01 13.02
N SER A 4 23.26 -22.93 13.79
CA SER A 4 22.18 -21.95 13.95
C SER A 4 22.19 -21.11 12.68
N THR A 5 21.34 -21.43 11.71
CA THR A 5 21.10 -20.54 10.58
C THR A 5 20.37 -19.31 11.11
N THR A 6 21.13 -18.27 11.46
CA THR A 6 20.62 -16.91 11.61
C THR A 6 19.90 -16.54 10.31
N PRO A 7 18.60 -16.21 10.30
CA PRO A 7 17.99 -15.66 9.10
C PRO A 7 18.70 -14.36 8.76
N ALA A 8 19.32 -14.33 7.57
CA ALA A 8 19.94 -13.15 7.00
C ALA A 8 18.94 -11.98 6.96
N ALA A 9 19.46 -10.75 7.09
CA ALA A 9 18.74 -9.47 7.11
C ALA A 9 17.35 -9.53 6.45
N THR A 10 16.31 -9.58 7.29
CA THR A 10 14.91 -9.73 6.88
C THR A 10 14.41 -8.42 6.28
N ASP A 11 14.32 -8.33 4.95
CA ASP A 11 13.48 -7.33 4.30
C ASP A 11 12.05 -7.41 4.89
N PRO A 12 11.36 -6.27 5.09
CA PRO A 12 10.00 -6.26 5.61
C PRO A 12 9.05 -7.07 4.70
N GLU A 13 8.12 -7.83 5.29
CA GLU A 13 7.06 -8.47 4.49
C GLU A 13 6.23 -7.39 3.78
N ALA A 14 5.83 -7.67 2.54
CA ALA A 14 4.95 -6.78 1.80
C ALA A 14 3.60 -6.61 2.54
N PRO A 15 3.05 -5.38 2.60
CA PRO A 15 1.72 -5.16 3.15
C PRO A 15 0.67 -5.94 2.35
N ARG A 16 -0.30 -6.53 3.03
CA ARG A 16 -1.45 -7.15 2.35
C ARG A 16 -2.58 -6.15 2.25
N LEU A 17 -3.20 -6.05 1.08
CA LEU A 17 -4.29 -5.13 0.83
C LEU A 17 -5.60 -5.67 1.46
N LEU A 18 -6.32 -4.83 2.22
CA LEU A 18 -7.55 -5.23 2.94
C LEU A 18 -8.80 -4.56 2.37
N ARG A 19 -8.72 -3.26 2.09
CA ARG A 19 -9.77 -2.46 1.48
C ARG A 19 -9.16 -1.35 0.61
N PRO A 20 -9.71 -1.05 -0.57
CA PRO A 20 -10.80 -1.78 -1.24
C PRO A 20 -10.38 -3.21 -1.66
N LEU A 21 -11.27 -4.19 -1.61
CA LEU A 21 -10.99 -5.53 -2.14
C LEU A 21 -10.76 -5.48 -3.65
N ASP A 22 -10.06 -6.47 -4.18
CA ASP A 22 -9.84 -6.57 -5.62
C ASP A 22 -11.17 -6.69 -6.38
N GLY A 23 -11.41 -5.76 -7.30
CA GLY A 23 -12.64 -5.60 -8.06
C GLY A 23 -13.80 -4.93 -7.31
N GLU A 24 -13.59 -4.40 -6.09
CA GLU A 24 -14.67 -3.79 -5.29
C GLU A 24 -15.26 -2.55 -5.98
N LEU A 25 -16.59 -2.38 -5.88
CA LEU A 25 -17.27 -1.15 -6.26
C LEU A 25 -17.40 -0.25 -5.03
N LEU A 26 -16.75 0.91 -5.06
CA LEU A 26 -16.88 1.94 -4.05
C LEU A 26 -17.86 3.03 -4.50
N VAL A 27 -18.79 3.36 -3.60
CA VAL A 27 -19.79 4.42 -3.82
C VAL A 27 -19.73 5.44 -2.69
N GLY A 28 -19.42 6.69 -3.02
CA GLY A 28 -19.48 7.85 -2.12
C GLY A 28 -18.39 7.95 -1.04
N ASN A 29 -17.77 6.84 -0.61
CA ASN A 29 -16.70 6.85 0.39
C ASN A 29 -15.44 6.16 -0.14
N LEU A 30 -14.32 6.86 -0.06
CA LEU A 30 -13.01 6.34 -0.43
C LEU A 30 -12.18 6.10 0.84
N GLY A 31 -11.76 4.87 1.06
CA GLY A 31 -10.95 4.49 2.20
C GLY A 31 -10.08 3.31 1.85
N PHE A 32 -8.82 3.39 2.25
CA PHE A 32 -7.82 2.37 2.01
C PHE A 32 -7.32 1.81 3.33
N ALA A 33 -7.16 0.50 3.39
CA ALA A 33 -6.62 -0.20 4.55
C ALA A 33 -5.76 -1.37 4.09
N TRP A 34 -4.65 -1.58 4.78
CA TRP A 34 -3.71 -2.66 4.54
C TRP A 34 -3.23 -3.25 5.86
N SER A 35 -2.60 -4.41 5.80
CA SER A 35 -1.99 -5.03 6.97
C SER A 35 -0.79 -4.21 7.44
N PRO A 36 -0.69 -3.88 8.74
CA PRO A 36 0.52 -3.29 9.28
C PRO A 36 1.68 -4.29 9.14
N VAL A 37 2.82 -3.78 8.74
CA VAL A 37 4.11 -4.49 8.71
C VAL A 37 4.82 -4.23 10.04
N SER A 38 5.24 -5.28 10.73
CA SER A 38 5.91 -5.18 12.03
C SER A 38 7.16 -6.06 12.09
N PRO A 39 8.34 -5.49 12.45
CA PRO A 39 8.55 -4.07 12.71
C PRO A 39 8.52 -3.25 11.41
N LEU A 40 7.95 -2.05 11.46
CA LEU A 40 8.32 -1.01 10.52
C LEU A 40 9.78 -0.63 10.80
N PRO A 41 10.63 -0.44 9.78
CA PRO A 41 11.96 0.10 9.96
C PRO A 41 11.91 1.45 10.69
N GLU A 42 12.98 1.80 11.41
CA GLU A 42 13.06 3.11 12.07
C GLU A 42 12.95 4.24 11.04
N GLY A 43 12.01 5.15 11.24
CA GLY A 43 11.70 6.21 10.27
C GLY A 43 11.00 5.73 8.98
N GLY A 44 10.68 4.43 8.90
CA GLY A 44 9.95 3.83 7.80
C GLY A 44 8.49 4.26 7.77
N ARG A 45 7.91 4.24 6.58
CA ARG A 45 6.54 4.70 6.32
C ARG A 45 5.93 3.94 5.16
N TYR A 46 4.61 3.94 5.06
CA TYR A 46 3.91 3.45 3.89
C TYR A 46 3.79 4.55 2.84
N GLU A 47 3.80 4.16 1.57
CA GLU A 47 3.32 4.97 0.45
C GLU A 47 2.12 4.28 -0.18
N LEU A 48 0.97 4.94 -0.15
CA LEU A 48 -0.20 4.51 -0.91
C LEU A 48 -0.04 5.04 -2.34
N GLN A 49 -0.03 4.11 -3.29
CA GLN A 49 -0.05 4.43 -4.72
C GLN A 49 -1.43 4.14 -5.31
N LEU A 50 -1.89 5.03 -6.19
CA LEU A 50 -3.17 4.96 -6.87
C LEU A 50 -3.02 5.48 -8.30
N TRP A 51 -3.57 4.75 -9.28
CA TRP A 51 -3.55 5.17 -10.68
C TRP A 51 -4.73 4.59 -11.47
N PRO A 52 -5.24 5.31 -12.49
CA PRO A 52 -6.16 4.73 -13.46
C PRO A 52 -5.57 3.51 -14.16
N LEU A 53 -6.40 2.55 -14.58
CA LEU A 53 -5.93 1.31 -15.23
C LEU A 53 -5.01 1.52 -16.45
N SER A 54 -5.16 2.66 -17.14
CA SER A 54 -4.37 3.04 -18.33
C SER A 54 -3.11 3.85 -18.04
N GLU A 55 -2.81 4.15 -16.78
CA GLU A 55 -1.72 5.06 -16.38
C GLU A 55 -0.63 4.37 -15.55
N ALA A 56 0.45 5.10 -15.29
CA ALA A 56 1.53 4.63 -14.44
C ALA A 56 1.22 4.85 -12.94
N PRO A 57 1.75 4.01 -12.03
CA PRO A 57 1.57 4.18 -10.59
C PRO A 57 2.05 5.54 -10.08
N ARG A 58 1.27 6.15 -9.18
CA ARG A 58 1.59 7.42 -8.54
C ARG A 58 1.33 7.36 -7.05
N GLY A 59 2.30 7.81 -6.24
CA GLY A 59 2.11 8.00 -4.81
C GLY A 59 1.15 9.15 -4.52
N ILE A 60 0.15 8.90 -3.67
CA ILE A 60 -0.84 9.91 -3.27
C ILE A 60 -0.67 10.37 -1.83
N VAL A 61 -0.14 9.51 -0.95
CA VAL A 61 0.17 9.86 0.44
C VAL A 61 1.28 8.96 0.99
N GLN A 62 2.06 9.51 1.92
CA GLN A 62 2.97 8.74 2.77
C GLN A 62 2.53 8.87 4.24
N THR A 63 2.44 7.75 4.95
CA THR A 63 1.89 7.71 6.32
C THR A 63 2.52 6.57 7.14
N ALA A 64 2.59 6.72 8.46
CA ALA A 64 2.95 5.62 9.36
C ALA A 64 1.76 4.72 9.70
N GLU A 65 0.54 5.17 9.42
CA GLU A 65 -0.70 4.44 9.68
C GLU A 65 -0.95 3.36 8.61
N ALA A 66 -1.60 2.27 8.99
CA ALA A 66 -1.96 1.19 8.07
C ALA A 66 -3.30 1.40 7.33
N ALA A 67 -3.79 2.63 7.34
CA ALA A 67 -5.03 3.03 6.69
C ALA A 67 -4.98 4.51 6.28
N TRP A 68 -5.82 4.88 5.31
CA TRP A 68 -5.99 6.25 4.86
C TRP A 68 -7.38 6.49 4.25
N ASP A 69 -8.08 7.49 4.77
CA ASP A 69 -9.41 7.96 4.33
C ASP A 69 -9.42 9.47 4.03
N GLY A 70 -8.24 10.04 3.72
CA GLY A 70 -8.09 11.47 3.46
C GLY A 70 -8.82 11.95 2.20
N PRO A 71 -8.91 13.29 2.02
CA PRO A 71 -9.62 13.86 0.88
C PRO A 71 -8.94 13.46 -0.43
N LEU A 72 -9.69 12.76 -1.30
CA LEU A 72 -9.28 12.46 -2.66
C LEU A 72 -10.43 12.71 -3.61
N VAL A 73 -10.15 13.40 -4.72
CA VAL A 73 -11.11 13.61 -5.79
C VAL A 73 -10.68 12.76 -6.97
N LEU A 74 -11.54 11.81 -7.34
CA LEU A 74 -11.36 10.91 -8.47
C LEU A 74 -12.55 11.03 -9.41
N GLU A 75 -12.27 10.99 -10.71
CA GLU A 75 -13.32 10.81 -11.71
C GLU A 75 -13.87 9.38 -11.63
N PRO A 76 -15.15 9.15 -11.96
CA PRO A 76 -15.70 7.79 -12.01
C PRO A 76 -14.89 6.91 -12.96
N GLY A 77 -14.47 5.73 -12.51
CA GLY A 77 -13.58 4.88 -13.31
C GLY A 77 -13.02 3.68 -12.56
N ILE A 78 -12.14 2.94 -13.22
CA ILE A 78 -11.43 1.79 -12.65
C ILE A 78 -10.00 2.21 -12.32
N TYR A 79 -9.60 1.94 -11.08
CA TYR A 79 -8.30 2.30 -10.54
C TYR A 79 -7.58 1.05 -10.04
N ASN A 80 -6.25 1.07 -10.15
CA ASN A 80 -5.37 0.19 -9.40
C ASN A 80 -4.87 0.94 -8.17
N TRP A 81 -4.67 0.22 -7.08
CA TRP A 81 -4.02 0.73 -5.89
C TRP A 81 -3.07 -0.32 -5.30
N ARG A 82 -2.00 0.15 -4.67
CA ARG A 82 -1.07 -0.69 -3.93
C ARG A 82 -0.40 0.09 -2.81
N VAL A 83 0.29 -0.61 -1.92
CA VAL A 83 1.04 0.00 -0.83
C VAL A 83 2.49 -0.44 -0.87
N ARG A 84 3.41 0.52 -0.68
CA ARG A 84 4.84 0.29 -0.54
C ARG A 84 5.28 0.57 0.89
N VAL A 85 6.19 -0.23 1.42
CA VAL A 85 6.98 0.11 2.61
C VAL A 85 8.20 0.87 2.14
N LEU A 86 8.41 2.05 2.70
CA LEU A 86 9.59 2.87 2.47
C LEU A 86 10.49 2.89 3.70
N ASP A 87 11.80 2.97 3.49
CA ASP A 87 12.75 3.29 4.54
C ASP A 87 12.73 4.80 4.91
N ALA A 88 13.58 5.20 5.85
CA ALA A 88 13.72 6.60 6.24
C ALA A 88 14.12 7.52 5.07
N GLY A 89 14.91 7.01 4.12
CA GLY A 89 15.34 7.71 2.91
C GLY A 89 14.28 7.76 1.80
N GLY A 90 13.12 7.13 1.99
CA GLY A 90 12.07 7.04 0.99
C GLY A 90 12.32 5.99 -0.09
N GLN A 91 13.28 5.08 0.10
CA GLN A 91 13.50 3.96 -0.81
C GLN A 91 12.51 2.84 -0.50
N PRO A 92 11.90 2.22 -1.52
CA PRO A 92 10.99 1.10 -1.31
C PRO A 92 11.75 -0.14 -0.85
N LEU A 93 11.28 -0.74 0.24
CA LEU A 93 11.80 -2.00 0.79
C LEU A 93 10.91 -3.19 0.40
N ALA A 94 9.59 -2.97 0.34
CA ALA A 94 8.62 -3.98 -0.06
C ALA A 94 7.40 -3.31 -0.70
N GLU A 95 6.69 -4.02 -1.57
CA GLU A 95 5.45 -3.53 -2.16
C GLU A 95 4.42 -4.65 -2.31
N SER A 96 3.15 -4.30 -2.16
CA SER A 96 2.05 -5.23 -2.43
C SER A 96 1.85 -5.41 -3.93
N GLU A 97 1.30 -6.55 -4.32
CA GLU A 97 0.60 -6.66 -5.61
C GLU A 97 -0.58 -5.66 -5.62
N PRO A 98 -0.89 -5.04 -6.78
CA PRO A 98 -1.99 -4.10 -6.86
C PRO A 98 -3.34 -4.81 -6.83
N PHE A 99 -4.32 -4.19 -6.17
CA PHE A 99 -5.73 -4.52 -6.34
C PHE A 99 -6.39 -3.47 -7.23
N THR A 100 -7.50 -3.88 -7.85
CA THR A 100 -8.36 -2.98 -8.63
C THR A 100 -9.60 -2.61 -7.83
N PHE A 101 -10.19 -1.45 -8.13
CA PHE A 101 -11.55 -1.12 -7.69
C PHE A 101 -12.22 -0.19 -8.70
N THR A 102 -13.56 -0.18 -8.69
CA THR A 102 -14.35 0.79 -9.46
C THR A 102 -14.81 1.91 -8.52
N TRP A 103 -14.49 3.15 -8.85
CA TRP A 103 -14.94 4.33 -8.13
C TRP A 103 -16.20 4.92 -8.76
N ARG A 104 -17.19 5.23 -7.91
CA ARG A 104 -18.33 6.08 -8.23
C ARG A 104 -18.57 7.05 -7.07
N PRO A 105 -18.65 8.37 -7.31
CA PRO A 105 -18.98 9.33 -6.27
C PRO A 105 -20.43 9.18 -5.80
#